data_AF-A0A8J3IF86-F1
#
_entry.id   AF-A0A8J3IF86-F1
#
_cell.length_a   1.000
_cell.length_b   1.000
_cell.length_c   1.000
_cell.angle_alpha   90.00
_cell.angle_beta   90.00
_cell.angle_gamma   90.00
#
_symmetry.space_group_name_H-M   'P 1'
#
loop_
_entity.id
_entity.type
_entity.pdbx_description
1 polymer ?
#
loop_
_entity_poly.entity_id
_entity_poly.type
_entity_poly.pdbx_seq_one_letter_code
_entity_poly.pdbx_strand_id
1 'polypeptide(L)'
;MNYGTLKSLNGILGNLQKDAAVIGLTIAGLMIVVYVIIIMFENDTNVVAHQKRWENLRKVFLCAALIAAAGALISFGQQLGSALHP
;
A
#
# COMPACT_ATOMS: atom_id res chain seq x y z
N MET A 1 -3.55 30.25 -26.16
CA MET A 1 -4.00 29.49 -24.97
C MET A 1 -2.79 28.82 -24.34
N ASN A 2 -2.77 28.80 -23.01
CA ASN A 2 -1.58 28.74 -22.16
C ASN A 2 -1.02 27.31 -22.03
N TYR A 3 -0.21 26.86 -22.99
CA TYR A 3 0.48 25.56 -22.95
C TYR A 3 1.36 25.38 -21.71
N GLY A 4 1.88 26.48 -21.14
CA GLY A 4 2.61 26.48 -19.88
C GLY A 4 1.74 26.08 -18.68
N THR A 5 0.50 26.57 -18.61
CA THR A 5 -0.43 26.25 -17.52
C THR A 5 -0.92 24.81 -17.60
N LEU A 6 -1.22 24.28 -18.78
CA LEU A 6 -1.65 22.87 -18.95
C LEU A 6 -0.53 21.88 -18.61
N LYS A 7 0.71 22.20 -19.00
CA LYS A 7 1.90 21.39 -18.64
C LYS A 7 2.18 21.45 -17.14
N SER A 8 2.04 22.63 -16.53
CA SER A 8 2.21 22.82 -15.09
C SER A 8 1.12 22.10 -14.28
N LEU A 9 -0.14 22.18 -14.72
CA LEU A 9 -1.26 21.44 -14.11
C LEU A 9 -1.03 19.92 -14.17
N ASN A 10 -0.55 19.41 -15.31
CA ASN A 10 -0.26 17.99 -15.46
C ASN A 10 0.90 17.54 -14.56
N GLY A 11 1.92 18.39 -14.37
CA GLY A 11 2.99 18.14 -13.40
C GLY A 11 2.51 18.13 -11.95
N ILE A 12 1.64 19.08 -11.57
CA ILE A 12 1.05 19.13 -10.23
C ILE A 12 0.14 17.92 -9.98
N LEU A 13 -0.70 17.55 -10.95
CA LEU A 13 -1.57 16.36 -10.87
C LEU A 13 -0.76 15.07 -10.75
N GLY A 14 0.34 14.93 -11.49
CA GLY A 14 1.24 13.78 -11.39
C GLY A 14 1.91 13.66 -10.01
N ASN A 15 2.36 14.79 -9.44
CA ASN A 15 2.93 14.80 -8.10
C ASN A 15 1.88 14.49 -7.02
N LEU A 16 0.67 15.04 -7.15
CA LEU A 16 -0.43 14.74 -6.23
C LEU A 16 -0.85 13.27 -6.30
N GLN A 17 -0.88 12.65 -7.49
CA GLN A 17 -1.17 11.22 -7.63
C GLN A 17 -0.10 10.34 -7.00
N LYS A 18 1.18 10.72 -7.16
CA LYS A 18 2.30 10.03 -6.53
C LYS A 18 2.24 10.12 -5.00
N ASP A 19 1.96 11.31 -4.45
CA ASP A 19 1.80 11.50 -3.02
C ASP A 19 0.58 10.76 -2.48
N ALA A 20 -0.56 10.83 -3.18
CA ALA A 20 -1.77 10.09 -2.81
C ALA A 20 -1.54 8.57 -2.84
N ALA A 21 -0.78 8.05 -3.81
CA ALA A 21 -0.41 6.64 -3.87
C ALA A 21 0.47 6.22 -2.68
N VAL A 22 1.46 7.04 -2.29
CA VAL A 22 2.32 6.78 -1.13
C VAL A 22 1.52 6.81 0.17
N ILE A 23 0.66 7.81 0.35
CA ILE A 23 -0.22 7.94 1.52
C ILE A 23 -1.18 6.75 1.59
N GLY A 24 -1.82 6.39 0.47
CA GLY A 24 -2.74 5.25 0.40
C GLY A 24 -2.06 3.93 0.74
N LEU A 25 -0.83 3.72 0.25
CA LEU A 25 -0.04 2.52 0.54
C LEU A 25 0.38 2.44 2.02
N THR A 26 0.70 3.59 2.61
CA THR A 26 1.03 3.69 4.05
C THR A 26 -0.19 3.38 4.93
N ILE A 27 -1.36 3.94 4.61
CA ILE A 27 -2.62 3.65 5.32
C ILE A 27 -3.00 2.18 5.18
N ALA A 28 -2.88 1.60 3.99
CA ALA A 28 -3.14 0.18 3.76
C ALA A 28 -2.20 -0.72 4.58
N GLY A 29 -0.91 -0.36 4.67
CA GLY A 29 0.07 -1.05 5.52
C GLY A 29 -0.30 -1.00 7.01
N LEU A 30 -0.70 0.16 7.53
CA LEU A 30 -1.16 0.31 8.91
C LEU A 30 -2.40 -0.53 9.21
N MET A 31 -3.37 -0.58 8.29
CA MET A 31 -4.61 -1.36 8.46
C MET A 31 -4.34 -2.87 8.58
N ILE A 32 -3.34 -3.39 7.86
CA ILE A 32 -2.91 -4.79 7.98
C ILE A 32 -2.39 -5.07 9.40
N VAL A 33 -1.53 -4.21 9.93
CA VAL A 33 -0.96 -4.38 11.28
C VAL A 33 -2.05 -4.42 12.34
N VAL A 34 -3.03 -3.51 12.26
CA VAL A 34 -4.20 -3.48 13.15
C VAL A 34 -4.99 -4.79 13.05
N TYR A 35 -5.22 -5.29 11.83
CA TYR A 35 -5.95 -6.55 11.61
C TYR A 35 -5.21 -7.76 12.19
N VAL A 36 -3.87 -7.82 12.07
CA VAL A 36 -3.06 -8.89 12.67
C VAL A 36 -3.17 -8.87 14.19
N ILE A 37 -3.11 -7.70 14.82
CA ILE A 37 -3.22 -7.53 16.27
C ILE A 37 -4.59 -8.03 16.74
N ILE A 38 -5.68 -7.64 16.08
CA ILE A 38 -7.04 -8.09 16.41
C ILE A 38 -7.13 -9.62 16.38
N ILE A 39 -6.60 -10.25 15.32
CA ILE A 39 -6.62 -11.71 15.18
C ILE A 39 -5.77 -12.37 16.28
N MET A 40 -4.64 -11.77 16.69
CA MET A 40 -3.81 -12.30 17.78
C MET A 40 -4.45 -12.20 19.17
N PHE A 41 -5.28 -11.18 19.42
CA PHE A 41 -6.02 -11.03 20.67
C PHE A 41 -7.31 -11.86 20.74
N GLU A 42 -7.69 -12.51 19.65
CA GLU A 42 -8.83 -13.43 19.64
C GLU A 42 -8.48 -14.71 20.41
N ASN A 43 -9.14 -14.93 21.55
CA ASN A 43 -8.95 -16.10 22.40
C ASN A 43 -9.52 -17.35 21.73
N ASP A 44 -8.66 -18.34 21.47
CA ASP A 44 -9.07 -19.62 20.89
C ASP A 44 -9.79 -20.47 21.94
N THR A 45 -11.12 -20.47 21.91
CA THR A 45 -11.94 -21.31 22.80
C THR A 45 -12.13 -22.74 22.27
N ASN A 46 -11.80 -23.01 21.00
CA ASN A 46 -11.76 -24.35 20.41
C ASN A 46 -10.79 -24.47 19.20
N VAL A 47 -10.56 -25.69 18.72
CA VAL A 47 -9.67 -25.99 17.59
C VAL A 47 -10.13 -25.38 16.26
N VAL A 48 -11.45 -25.20 16.07
CA VAL A 48 -12.05 -24.60 14.88
C VAL A 48 -11.75 -23.09 14.81
N ALA A 49 -11.77 -22.41 15.95
CA ALA A 49 -11.36 -21.00 16.07
C ALA A 49 -9.88 -20.84 15.69
N HIS A 50 -9.02 -21.75 16.15
CA HIS A 50 -7.60 -21.74 15.83
C HIS A 50 -7.33 -21.89 14.32
N GLN A 51 -8.01 -22.82 13.63
CA GLN A 51 -7.87 -22.97 12.18
C GLN A 51 -8.36 -21.73 11.42
N LYS A 52 -9.49 -21.16 11.83
CA LYS A 52 -10.04 -19.94 11.23
C LYS A 52 -9.12 -18.74 11.42
N ARG A 53 -8.44 -18.66 12.56
CA ARG A 53 -7.41 -17.66 12.87
C ARG A 53 -6.24 -17.75 11.89
N TRP A 54 -5.72 -18.95 11.66
CA TRP A 54 -4.63 -19.19 10.69
C TRP A 54 -5.03 -18.90 9.24
N GLU A 55 -6.26 -19.23 8.84
CA GLU A 55 -6.77 -18.86 7.52
C GLU A 55 -6.85 -17.34 7.33
N ASN A 56 -7.33 -16.62 8.35
CA ASN A 56 -7.39 -15.16 8.32
C ASN A 56 -5.99 -14.54 8.31
N LEU A 57 -5.05 -15.04 9.11
CA LEU A 57 -3.65 -14.62 9.06
C LEU A 57 -3.03 -14.84 7.68
N ARG A 58 -3.31 -15.97 7.02
CA ARG A 58 -2.81 -16.25 5.67
C ARG A 58 -3.33 -15.27 4.63
N LYS A 59 -4.60 -14.87 4.71
CA LYS A 59 -5.19 -13.83 3.85
C LYS A 59 -4.52 -12.47 4.08
N VAL A 60 -4.30 -12.11 5.34
CA VAL A 60 -3.62 -10.86 5.71
C VAL A 60 -2.17 -10.85 5.23
N PHE A 61 -1.46 -11.98 5.31
CA PHE A 61 -0.10 -12.13 4.81
C PHE A 61 -0.02 -11.97 3.29
N LEU A 62 -0.99 -12.52 2.54
CA LEU A 62 -1.08 -12.32 1.09
C LEU A 62 -1.32 -10.85 0.72
N CYS A 63 -2.20 -10.15 1.43
CA CYS A 63 -2.41 -8.71 1.24
C CYS A 63 -1.13 -7.90 1.55
N ALA A 64 -0.43 -8.24 2.62
CA ALA A 64 0.84 -7.60 2.97
C ALA A 64 1.91 -7.81 1.89
N ALA A 65 2.02 -9.02 1.34
CA ALA A 65 2.95 -9.32 0.26
C ALA A 65 2.64 -8.54 -1.03
N LEU A 66 1.36 -8.42 -1.40
CA LEU A 66 0.93 -7.62 -2.56
C LEU A 66 1.24 -6.12 -2.37
N ILE A 67 1.00 -5.57 -1.17
CA ILE A 67 1.30 -4.17 -0.87
C ILE A 67 2.81 -3.92 -0.84
N ALA A 68 3.60 -4.84 -0.30
CA ALA A 68 5.05 -4.75 -0.34
C ALA A 68 5.58 -4.79 -1.79
N ALA A 69 5.03 -5.66 -2.64
CA ALA A 69 5.38 -5.71 -4.06
C ALA A 69 4.99 -4.42 -4.80
N ALA A 70 3.80 -3.88 -4.54
CA ALA A 70 3.35 -2.60 -5.10
C ALA A 70 4.24 -1.43 -4.62
N GLY A 71 4.62 -1.41 -3.34
CA GLY A 71 5.53 -0.41 -2.78
C GLY A 71 6.92 -0.47 -3.41
N ALA A 72 7.46 -1.67 -3.62
CA ALA A 72 8.74 -1.87 -4.31
C ALA A 72 8.67 -1.38 -5.77
N LEU A 73 7.57 -1.67 -6.48
CA LEU A 73 7.36 -1.24 -7.85
C LEU A 73 7.25 0.29 -7.97
N ILE A 74 6.51 0.92 -7.05
CA ILE A 74 6.40 2.38 -6.99
C ILE A 74 7.77 3.00 -6.70
N SER A 75 8.50 2.48 -5.72
CA SER A 75 9.84 2.99 -5.39
C SER A 75 10.81 2.85 -6.57
N PHE A 76 10.75 1.73 -7.29
CA PHE A 76 11.51 1.53 -8.53
C PHE A 76 11.11 2.52 -9.63
N GLY A 77 9.81 2.70 -9.88
CA GLY A 77 9.30 3.67 -10.86
C GLY A 77 9.64 5.13 -10.50
N GLN A 78 9.66 5.46 -9.22
CA GLN A 78 10.09 6.77 -8.74
C GLN A 78 11.59 7.00 -8.98
N GLN A 79 12.44 6.01 -8.74
CA GLN A 79 13.88 6.08 -9.03
C GLN A 79 14.15 6.22 -10.53
N LEU A 80 13.42 5.46 -11.36
CA LEU A 80 13.53 5.55 -12.82
C LEU A 80 13.06 6.92 -13.33
N GLY A 81 11.95 7.44 -12.79
CA GLY A 81 11.42 8.76 -13.12
C GLY A 81 12.38 9.90 -12.78
N SER A 82 13.07 9.84 -11.63
CA SER A 82 14.11 10.83 -11.26
C SER A 82 15.38 10.72 -12.10
N ALA A 83 15.67 9.56 -12.68
CA ALA A 83 16.83 9.38 -13.56
C ALA A 83 16.57 9.85 -15.00
N LEU A 84 15.31 9.80 -15.46
CA LEU A 84 14.89 10.22 -16.81
C LEU A 84 14.50 11.70 -16.91
N HIS A 85 14.11 12.34 -15.81
CA HIS A 85 13.94 13.78 -15.68
C HIS A 85 14.82 14.31 -14.53
N PRO A 86 16.10 14.62 -14.78
CA PRO A 86 16.92 15.41 -13.86
C PRO A 86 16.42 16.86 -13.74
#